data_AF-A0A896TD17-F1
#
_entry.id   AF-A0A896TD17-F1
#
_cell.length_a   1.000
_cell.length_b   1.000
_cell.length_c   1.000
_cell.angle_alpha   90.00
_cell.angle_beta   90.00
_cell.angle_gamma   90.00
#
_symmetry.space_group_name_H-M   'P 1'
#
loop_
_entity.id
_entity.type
_entity.pdbx_description
1 polymer ?
#
loop_
_entity_poly.entity_id
_entity_poly.type
_entity_poly.pdbx_seq_one_letter_code
_entity_poly.pdbx_strand_id
1 'polypeptide(L)' 'MRKDILESITEHLMTGIKPNFADIARRYNCDYRTVKRYYDLGKEKTLEEASK' A
#
# COMPACT_ATOMS: atom_id res chain seq x y z
N MET A 1 12.21 3.31 -2.83
CA MET A 1 10.90 2.72 -2.43
C MET A 1 10.74 1.41 -3.18
N ARG A 2 10.35 0.33 -2.51
CA ARG A 2 10.19 -1.00 -3.11
C ARG A 2 8.94 -1.01 -4.00
N LYS A 3 9.16 -0.98 -5.33
CA LYS A 3 8.11 -0.81 -6.35
C LYS A 3 7.13 -1.99 -6.38
N ASP A 4 7.64 -3.19 -6.12
CA ASP A 4 6.93 -4.45 -5.98
C ASP A 4 5.84 -4.41 -4.88
N ILE A 5 6.15 -3.82 -3.72
CA ILE A 5 5.17 -3.66 -2.64
C ILE A 5 4.14 -2.57 -2.98
N LEU A 6 4.60 -1.47 -3.58
CA LEU A 6 3.74 -0.36 -3.96
C LEU A 6 2.67 -0.78 -4.96
N GLU A 7 3.05 -1.52 -5.99
CA GLU A 7 2.14 -2.02 -7.03
C GLU A 7 1.02 -2.89 -6.42
N SER A 8 1.40 -3.84 -5.56
CA SER A 8 0.44 -4.66 -4.83
C SER A 8 -0.48 -3.81 -3.95
N ILE A 9 0.06 -2.81 -3.23
CA ILE A 9 -0.75 -1.91 -2.39
C ILE A 9 -1.68 -1.04 -3.23
N THR A 10 -1.26 -0.55 -4.40
CA THR A 10 -2.07 0.30 -5.26
C THR A 10 -3.30 -0.41 -5.80
N GLU A 11 -3.21 -1.70 -6.14
CA GLU A 11 -4.37 -2.51 -6.55
C GLU A 11 -5.42 -2.58 -5.43
N HIS A 12 -4.98 -2.72 -4.18
CA HIS A 12 -5.88 -2.75 -3.02
C HIS A 12 -6.48 -1.36 -2.71
N LEU A 13 -5.73 -0.28 -2.97
CA LEU A 13 -6.25 1.08 -2.85
C LEU A 13 -7.33 1.37 -3.91
N MET A 14 -7.12 0.95 -5.17
CA MET A 14 -8.10 1.11 -6.25
C MET A 14 -9.38 0.32 -6.02
N THR A 15 -9.29 -0.88 -5.44
CA THR A 15 -10.47 -1.70 -5.12
C THR A 15 -11.21 -1.24 -3.86
N GLY A 16 -10.63 -0.30 -3.09
CA GLY A 16 -11.21 0.19 -1.84
C GLY A 16 -11.21 -0.84 -0.71
N ILE A 17 -10.58 -2.00 -0.90
CA ILE A 17 -10.53 -3.10 0.06
C ILE A 17 -9.22 -3.03 0.84
N LYS A 18 -9.30 -3.06 2.16
CA LYS A 18 -8.11 -3.04 3.01
C LYS A 18 -7.32 -4.37 2.87
N PRO A 19 -6.05 -4.34 2.43
CA PRO A 19 -5.24 -5.55 2.33
C PRO A 19 -4.88 -6.13 3.70
N ASN A 20 -4.66 -7.45 3.75
CA ASN A 20 -3.94 -8.04 4.86
C ASN A 20 -2.44 -7.73 4.75
N PHE A 21 -2.00 -6.72 5.49
CA PHE A 21 -0.60 -6.29 5.49
C PHE A 21 0.38 -7.38 5.93
N ALA A 22 -0.04 -8.32 6.81
CA ALA A 22 0.83 -9.43 7.24
C ALA A 22 1.06 -10.46 6.13
N ASP A 23 0.07 -10.67 5.25
CA ASP A 23 0.21 -11.58 4.11
C ASP A 23 1.10 -10.97 3.02
N ILE A 24 0.98 -9.67 2.79
CA ILE A 24 1.86 -8.93 1.88
C ILE A 24 3.29 -8.91 2.43
N ALA A 25 3.45 -8.63 3.73
CA ALA A 25 4.74 -8.65 4.40
C ALA A 25 5.45 -10.00 4.23
N ARG A 26 4.74 -11.12 4.41
CA ARG A 26 5.26 -12.47 4.17
C ARG A 26 5.61 -12.74 2.71
N ARG A 27 4.72 -12.38 1.78
CA ARG A 27 4.95 -12.59 0.32
C ARG A 27 6.19 -11.88 -0.18
N TYR A 28 6.42 -10.65 0.26
CA TYR A 28 7.55 -9.85 -0.17
C TYR A 28 8.76 -9.97 0.76
N ASN A 29 8.70 -10.79 1.81
CA ASN A 29 9.74 -10.89 2.84
C ASN A 29 10.15 -9.51 3.40
N CYS A 30 9.18 -8.74 3.89
CA CYS A 30 9.41 -7.43 4.48
C CYS A 30 8.68 -7.23 5.81
N ASP A 31 9.11 -6.20 6.54
CA ASP A 31 8.48 -5.80 7.77
C ASP A 31 7.06 -5.24 7.51
N TYR A 32 6.09 -5.71 8.28
CA TYR A 32 4.70 -5.26 8.26
C TYR A 32 4.55 -3.73 8.31
N ARG A 33 5.38 -3.04 9.11
CA ARG A 33 5.35 -1.58 9.27
C ARG A 33 5.70 -0.88 7.97
N THR A 34 6.52 -1.50 7.12
CA THR A 34 6.85 -0.98 5.78
C THR A 34 5.63 -1.02 4.88
N VAL A 35 4.91 -2.15 4.87
CA VAL A 35 3.67 -2.32 4.09
C VAL A 35 2.61 -1.31 4.55
N LYS A 36 2.41 -1.18 5.86
CA LYS A 36 1.46 -0.20 6.42
C LYS A 36 1.82 1.23 6.03
N ARG A 37 3.10 1.62 6.17
CA ARG A 37 3.57 2.96 5.82
C ARG A 37 3.33 3.27 4.34
N TYR A 38 3.56 2.30 3.45
CA TYR A 38 3.32 2.49 2.02
C TYR A 38 1.83 2.58 1.68
N TYR A 39 0.97 1.85 2.39
CA TYR A 39 -0.48 2.00 2.26
C TYR A 39 -0.95 3.39 2.70
N ASP A 40 -0.48 3.87 3.85
CA ASP A 40 -0.84 5.20 4.37
C ASP A 40 -0.35 6.32 3.41
N LEU A 41 0.90 6.25 2.93
CA LEU A 41 1.46 7.17 1.92
C LEU A 41 0.69 7.13 0.58
N GLY A 42 0.30 5.94 0.12
CA GLY A 42 -0.49 5.78 -1.10
C GLY A 42 -1.88 6.42 -0.95
N LYS A 43 -2.50 6.26 0.22
CA LYS A 43 -3.79 6.88 0.54
C LYS A 43 -3.70 8.41 0.56
N GLU A 44 -2.68 8.98 1.22
CA GLU A 44 -2.44 10.42 1.24
C GLU A 44 -2.28 10.99 -0.17
N LYS A 45 -1.47 10.34 -1.02
CA LYS A 45 -1.31 10.74 -2.42
C LYS A 45 -2.61 10.71 -3.22
N THR A 46 -3.40 9.63 -3.10
CA THR A 46 -4.69 9.55 -3.80
C THR A 46 -5.68 10.64 -3.35
N LEU A 47 -5.61 11.07 -2.08
CA LEU A 47 -6.44 12.16 -1.56
C LEU A 47 -5.98 13.53 -2.05
N GLU A 48 -4.67 13.77 -2.11
CA GLU A 48 -4.10 15.00 -2.69
C GLU A 48 -4.42 15.14 -4.19
N GLU A 49 -4.37 14.03 -4.94
CA GLU A 49 -4.71 13.99 -6.36
C GLU A 49 -6.21 14.19 -6.61
N ALA A 50 -7.08 13.62 -5.77
CA ALA A 50 -8.53 13.79 -5.87
C ALA A 50 -9.05 15.17 -5.40
N SER A 51 -8.25 15.92 -4.63
CA SER A 51 -8.60 17.26 -4.14
C SER A 51 -8.14 18.40 -5.07
N LYS A 52 -7.50 18.08 -6.20
CA LYS A 52 -7.08 19.03 -7.24
C LYS A 52 -8.10 19.11 -8.37
#